data_AF-A0A947RHQ9-F1
#
_entry.id   AF-A0A947RHQ9-F1
#
_cell.length_a   1.000
_cell.length_b   1.000
_cell.length_c   1.000
_cell.angle_alpha   90.00
_cell.angle_beta   90.00
_cell.angle_gamma   90.00
#
_symmetry.space_group_name_H-M   'P 1'
#
loop_
_entity.id
_entity.type
_entity.pdbx_description
1 polymer ?
#
loop_
_entity_poly.entity_id
_entity_poly.type
_entity_poly.pdbx_seq_one_letter_code
_entity_poly.pdbx_strand_id
1 'polypeptide(L)'
;MAVSRQGIDCEPGYAVLLSTVTALGCAWGSYSLGLSPILGAFVGGVILAESPFANRIRADIAPLKTLFLTLFFTSIGMLTNPLFVIANWQVVLALTAAILLGKTLVITGVTRLFRMPLGHSLATGICLAQIGEFSFVLAEISRSTQLISTHLFDLMISVTVATLFITHYLVSFASKVSGYVGRLFPSSAEEGIDPIHKLSGCIVIIGFGPAGKAVAQELLKDGHSIVLIEMNTNTADEAAAMGIRTVIGDARQLTILKDLGVESARAVVITVPEPITTQH
;
A
#
# COMPACT_ATOMS: atom_id res chain seq x y z
N MET A 1 -19.42 25.51 35.60
CA MET A 1 -19.16 26.26 34.36
C MET A 1 -18.74 25.25 33.30
N ALA A 2 -19.73 24.51 32.77
CA ALA A 2 -19.50 23.47 31.78
C ALA A 2 -19.50 24.14 30.41
N VAL A 3 -18.31 24.29 29.81
CA VAL A 3 -18.19 24.70 28.42
C VAL A 3 -18.73 23.55 27.58
N SER A 4 -19.97 23.68 27.11
CA SER A 4 -20.52 22.83 26.07
C SER A 4 -19.61 22.94 24.84
N ARG A 5 -18.75 21.95 24.63
CA ARG A 5 -18.17 21.69 23.32
C ARG A 5 -19.32 21.26 22.43
N GLN A 6 -20.05 22.22 21.87
CA GLN A 6 -20.85 21.99 20.69
C GLN A 6 -19.88 21.42 19.65
N GLY A 7 -20.04 20.13 19.35
CA GLY A 7 -19.44 19.53 18.17
C GLY A 7 -19.82 20.44 17.02
N ILE A 8 -18.83 21.06 16.39
CA ILE A 8 -19.02 21.65 15.08
C ILE A 8 -19.22 20.45 14.17
N ASP A 9 -20.46 19.97 14.12
CA ASP A 9 -20.93 19.05 13.11
C ASP A 9 -20.83 19.83 11.80
N CYS A 10 -19.66 19.78 11.17
CA CYS A 10 -19.50 20.30 9.83
C CYS A 10 -20.46 19.51 8.93
N GLU A 11 -21.51 20.19 8.47
CA GLU A 11 -22.33 19.74 7.37
C GLU A 11 -21.43 19.19 6.24
N PRO A 12 -21.81 18.09 5.57
CA PRO A 12 -20.96 17.39 4.60
C PRO A 12 -20.32 18.27 3.51
N GLY A 13 -20.93 19.42 3.18
CA GLY A 13 -20.38 20.36 2.20
C GLY A 13 -19.12 21.12 2.65
N TYR A 14 -18.93 21.38 3.95
CA TYR A 14 -17.81 22.22 4.41
C TYR A 14 -16.46 21.52 4.32
N ALA A 15 -16.40 20.21 4.52
CA ALA A 15 -15.16 19.45 4.42
C ALA A 15 -14.60 19.44 2.99
N VAL A 16 -15.48 19.29 1.99
CA VAL A 16 -15.11 19.37 0.56
C VAL A 16 -14.66 20.78 0.20
N LEU A 17 -15.37 21.80 0.68
CA LEU A 17 -15.03 23.19 0.40
C LEU A 17 -13.68 23.57 1.04
N LEU A 18 -13.48 23.23 2.32
CA LEU A 18 -12.22 23.47 3.04
C LEU A 18 -11.05 22.79 2.34
N SER A 19 -11.21 21.52 1.97
CA SER A 19 -10.14 20.77 1.33
C SER A 19 -9.81 21.27 -0.07
N THR A 20 -10.82 21.60 -0.87
CA THR A 20 -10.65 22.13 -2.23
C THR A 20 -10.00 23.51 -2.20
N VAL A 21 -10.48 24.41 -1.33
CA VAL A 21 -9.92 25.76 -1.18
C VAL A 21 -8.49 25.69 -0.66
N THR A 22 -8.20 24.82 0.30
CA THR A 22 -6.83 24.66 0.82
C THR A 22 -5.91 24.09 -0.26
N ALA A 23 -6.32 23.04 -0.99
CA ALA A 23 -5.52 22.45 -2.05
C ALA A 23 -5.23 23.45 -3.18
N LEU A 24 -6.25 24.18 -3.65
CA LEU A 24 -6.09 25.20 -4.70
C LEU A 24 -5.29 26.40 -4.20
N GLY A 25 -5.51 26.83 -2.96
CA GLY A 25 -4.76 27.92 -2.34
C GLY A 25 -3.27 27.60 -2.22
N CYS A 26 -2.92 26.40 -1.75
CA CYS A 26 -1.54 25.95 -1.68
C CYS A 26 -0.93 25.76 -3.08
N ALA A 27 -1.68 25.22 -4.05
CA ALA A 27 -1.22 25.08 -5.43
C ALA A 27 -0.92 26.45 -6.07
N TRP A 28 -1.81 27.42 -5.87
CA TRP A 28 -1.64 28.79 -6.37
C TRP A 28 -0.49 29.52 -5.66
N GLY A 29 -0.35 29.33 -4.35
CA GLY A 29 0.79 29.86 -3.59
C GLY A 29 2.12 29.30 -4.10
N SER A 30 2.20 27.98 -4.31
CA SER A 30 3.37 27.31 -4.90
C SER A 30 3.70 27.87 -6.29
N TYR A 31 2.69 28.03 -7.14
CA TYR A 31 2.85 28.61 -8.48
C TYR A 31 3.38 30.05 -8.42
N SER A 32 2.89 30.86 -7.48
CA SER A 32 3.31 32.26 -7.30
C SER A 32 4.77 32.38 -6.85
N LEU A 33 5.31 31.34 -6.21
CA LEU A 33 6.72 31.24 -5.81
C LEU A 33 7.61 30.63 -6.89
N GLY A 34 7.07 30.33 -8.09
CA GLY A 34 7.79 29.66 -9.18
C GLY A 34 7.99 28.16 -8.99
N LEU A 35 7.29 27.55 -8.03
CA LEU A 35 7.32 26.11 -7.78
C LEU A 35 6.18 25.38 -8.52
N SER A 36 6.27 24.05 -8.64
CA SER A 36 5.23 23.25 -9.28
C SER A 36 3.90 23.35 -8.51
N PRO A 37 2.76 23.60 -9.18
CA PRO A 37 1.44 23.60 -8.54
C PRO A 37 1.11 22.28 -7.82
N ILE A 38 1.60 21.17 -8.35
CA ILE A 38 1.42 19.82 -7.78
C ILE A 38 2.03 19.74 -6.37
N LEU A 39 3.22 20.33 -6.18
CA LEU A 39 3.90 20.34 -4.89
C LEU A 39 3.06 21.09 -3.85
N GLY A 40 2.48 22.24 -4.24
CA GLY A 40 1.59 23.00 -3.39
C GLY A 40 0.33 22.22 -3.01
N ALA A 41 -0.32 21.58 -3.98
CA ALA A 41 -1.50 20.74 -3.72
C ALA A 41 -1.16 19.57 -2.78
N PHE A 42 0.01 18.93 -2.95
CA PHE A 42 0.48 17.86 -2.07
C PHE A 42 0.67 18.35 -0.63
N VAL A 43 1.34 19.49 -0.44
CA VAL A 43 1.49 20.11 0.89
C VAL A 43 0.14 20.43 1.52
N GLY A 44 -0.80 21.00 0.76
CA GLY A 44 -2.16 21.24 1.24
C GLY A 44 -2.85 19.94 1.70
N GLY A 45 -2.65 18.84 0.96
CA GLY A 45 -3.13 17.51 1.35
C GLY A 45 -2.50 17.00 2.65
N VAL A 46 -1.19 17.19 2.85
CA VAL A 46 -0.48 16.81 4.09
C VAL A 46 -1.02 17.60 5.28
N ILE A 47 -1.22 18.91 5.14
CA ILE A 47 -1.79 19.77 6.19
C ILE A 47 -3.20 19.28 6.56
N LEU A 48 -4.04 18.95 5.57
CA LEU A 48 -5.39 18.41 5.81
C LEU A 48 -5.36 17.01 6.43
N ALA A 49 -4.31 16.22 6.17
CA ALA A 49 -4.17 14.87 6.70
C ALA A 49 -3.83 14.82 8.20
N GLU A 50 -3.25 15.88 8.75
CA GLU A 50 -2.99 16.04 10.19
C GLU A 50 -4.17 16.66 10.96
N SER A 51 -5.21 17.09 10.23
CA SER A 51 -6.40 17.69 10.84
C SER A 51 -7.26 16.67 11.59
N PRO A 52 -7.96 17.07 12.68
CA PRO A 52 -9.00 16.25 13.31
C PRO A 52 -10.09 15.76 12.34
N PHE A 53 -10.27 16.47 11.22
CA PHE A 53 -11.26 16.16 10.18
C PHE A 53 -10.70 15.27 9.06
N ALA A 54 -9.46 14.81 9.13
CA ALA A 54 -8.78 14.09 8.03
C ALA A 54 -9.56 12.87 7.52
N ASN A 55 -10.13 12.07 8.42
CA ASN A 55 -10.92 10.90 8.04
C ASN A 55 -12.19 11.29 7.27
N ARG A 56 -12.86 12.36 7.72
CA ARG A 56 -14.06 12.88 7.06
C ARG A 56 -13.73 13.49 5.70
N ILE A 57 -12.69 14.31 5.63
CA ILE A 57 -12.17 14.89 4.38
C ILE A 57 -11.84 13.79 3.37
N ARG A 58 -11.18 12.70 3.80
CA ARG A 58 -10.89 11.55 2.92
C ARG A 58 -12.15 10.89 2.37
N ALA A 59 -13.16 10.68 3.22
CA ALA A 59 -14.44 10.09 2.80
C ALA A 59 -15.17 11.00 1.80
N ASP A 60 -15.22 12.30 2.09
CA ASP A 60 -15.97 13.28 1.29
C ASP A 60 -15.27 13.61 -0.04
N ILE A 61 -13.94 13.52 -0.14
CA ILE A 61 -13.18 13.70 -1.39
C ILE A 61 -13.14 12.42 -2.25
N ALA A 62 -13.40 11.23 -1.68
CA ALA A 62 -13.29 9.98 -2.42
C ALA A 62 -14.07 9.95 -3.76
N PRO A 63 -15.30 10.50 -3.86
CA PRO A 63 -16.00 10.64 -5.14
C PRO A 63 -15.26 11.55 -6.13
N LEU A 64 -14.73 12.69 -5.67
CA LEU A 64 -14.00 13.64 -6.49
C LEU A 64 -12.70 13.03 -7.02
N LYS A 65 -11.97 12.30 -6.18
CA LYS A 65 -10.78 11.51 -6.59
C LYS A 65 -11.15 10.53 -7.71
N THR A 66 -12.26 9.81 -7.57
CA THR A 66 -12.72 8.84 -8.57
C THR A 66 -13.04 9.52 -9.91
N LEU A 67 -13.72 10.68 -9.87
CA LEU A 67 -14.01 11.47 -11.07
C LEU A 67 -12.74 11.96 -11.76
N PHE A 68 -11.80 12.55 -11.02
CA PHE A 68 -10.55 13.05 -11.62
C PHE A 68 -9.67 11.93 -12.16
N LEU A 69 -9.57 10.78 -11.49
CA LEU A 69 -8.85 9.62 -12.02
C LEU A 69 -9.51 9.09 -13.30
N THR A 70 -10.84 9.01 -13.33
CA THR A 70 -11.58 8.59 -14.53
C THR A 70 -11.31 9.53 -15.70
N LEU A 71 -11.37 10.84 -15.45
CA LEU A 71 -11.07 11.86 -16.46
C LEU A 71 -9.61 11.75 -16.93
N PHE A 72 -8.66 11.63 -16.00
CA PHE A 72 -7.23 11.51 -16.29
C PHE A 72 -6.91 10.29 -17.17
N PHE A 73 -7.40 9.10 -16.80
CA PHE A 73 -7.19 7.89 -17.59
C PHE A 73 -7.90 7.96 -18.95
N THR A 74 -9.08 8.58 -19.02
CA THR A 74 -9.78 8.80 -20.30
C THR A 74 -8.97 9.72 -21.21
N SER A 75 -8.45 10.84 -20.68
CA SER A 75 -7.61 11.78 -21.43
C SER A 75 -6.33 11.13 -21.93
N ILE A 76 -5.66 10.31 -21.11
CA ILE A 76 -4.46 9.56 -21.56
C ILE A 76 -4.82 8.55 -22.65
N GLY A 77 -5.94 7.85 -22.52
CA GLY A 77 -6.46 6.97 -23.56
C GLY A 77 -6.65 7.70 -24.89
N MET A 78 -7.16 8.93 -24.85
CA MET A 78 -7.32 9.78 -26.04
C MET A 78 -6.00 10.33 -26.60
N LEU A 79 -5.02 10.63 -25.73
CA LEU A 79 -3.68 11.07 -26.14
C LEU A 79 -2.85 9.94 -26.77
N THR A 80 -3.16 8.69 -26.43
CA THR A 80 -2.44 7.54 -26.95
C THR A 80 -2.83 7.27 -28.39
N ASN A 81 -1.85 7.22 -29.29
CA ASN A 81 -2.05 6.87 -30.69
C ASN A 81 -2.01 5.34 -30.89
N PRO A 82 -3.14 4.64 -31.10
CA PRO A 82 -3.15 3.18 -31.19
C PRO A 82 -2.40 2.65 -32.41
N LEU A 83 -2.42 3.41 -33.52
CA LEU A 83 -1.70 3.06 -34.74
C LEU A 83 -0.18 3.09 -34.50
N PHE A 84 0.30 4.07 -33.73
CA PHE A 84 1.70 4.14 -33.35
C PHE A 84 2.13 2.94 -32.51
N VAL A 85 1.30 2.56 -31.52
CA VAL A 85 1.55 1.40 -30.65
C VAL A 85 1.64 0.12 -31.46
N ILE A 86 0.72 -0.09 -32.40
CA ILE A 86 0.71 -1.29 -33.25
C ILE A 86 1.92 -1.29 -34.20
N ALA A 87 2.26 -0.14 -34.80
CA ALA A 87 3.40 -0.04 -35.71
C ALA A 87 4.75 -0.26 -34.99
N ASN A 88 4.89 0.20 -33.74
CA ASN A 88 6.13 0.18 -32.97
C ASN A 88 6.07 -0.78 -31.77
N TRP A 89 5.20 -1.78 -31.81
CA TRP A 89 4.89 -2.63 -30.66
C TRP A 89 6.14 -3.30 -30.05
N GLN A 90 7.13 -3.64 -30.89
CA GLN A 90 8.40 -4.24 -30.48
C GLN A 90 9.22 -3.27 -29.62
N VAL A 91 9.34 -2.02 -30.06
CA VAL A 91 10.10 -0.98 -29.34
C VAL A 91 9.39 -0.61 -28.05
N VAL A 92 8.06 -0.46 -28.09
CA VAL A 92 7.25 -0.17 -26.91
C VAL A 92 7.39 -1.28 -25.87
N LEU A 93 7.29 -2.54 -26.28
CA LEU A 93 7.39 -3.69 -25.39
C LEU A 93 8.81 -3.84 -24.81
N ALA A 94 9.84 -3.69 -25.65
CA ALA A 94 11.23 -3.75 -25.21
C ALA A 94 11.55 -2.65 -24.18
N LEU A 95 11.12 -1.40 -24.45
CA LEU A 95 11.37 -0.29 -23.53
C LEU A 95 10.58 -0.43 -22.24
N THR A 96 9.32 -0.88 -22.32
CA THR A 96 8.49 -1.16 -21.14
C THR A 96 9.14 -2.24 -20.26
N ALA A 97 9.60 -3.34 -20.87
CA ALA A 97 10.30 -4.40 -20.14
C ALA A 97 11.61 -3.89 -19.53
N ALA A 98 12.40 -3.10 -20.27
CA ALA A 98 13.64 -2.52 -19.76
C ALA A 98 13.40 -1.60 -18.56
N ILE A 99 12.36 -0.76 -18.59
CA ILE A 99 12.02 0.14 -17.48
C ILE A 99 11.54 -0.66 -16.27
N LEU A 100 10.64 -1.63 -16.47
CA LEU A 100 10.12 -2.46 -15.39
C LEU A 100 11.24 -3.25 -14.71
N LEU A 101 12.03 -3.99 -15.48
CA LEU A 101 13.14 -4.79 -14.97
C LEU A 101 14.21 -3.92 -14.33
N GLY A 102 14.57 -2.81 -14.97
CA GLY A 102 15.56 -1.87 -14.47
C GLY A 102 15.15 -1.27 -13.13
N LYS A 103 13.92 -0.73 -13.02
CA LYS A 103 13.44 -0.13 -11.77
C LYS A 103 13.25 -1.18 -10.68
N THR A 104 12.71 -2.35 -11.00
CA THR A 104 12.61 -3.44 -10.02
C THR A 104 13.99 -3.82 -9.50
N LEU A 105 14.99 -4.01 -10.37
CA LEU A 105 16.34 -4.40 -9.95
C LEU A 105 17.01 -3.31 -9.08
N VAL A 106 16.89 -2.05 -9.46
CA VAL A 106 17.43 -0.92 -8.67
C VAL A 106 16.77 -0.87 -7.30
N ILE A 107 15.44 -0.94 -7.23
CA ILE A 107 14.70 -0.83 -5.96
C ILE A 107 14.93 -2.05 -5.08
N THR A 108 14.96 -3.25 -5.64
CA THR A 108 15.31 -4.48 -4.91
C THR A 108 16.76 -4.42 -4.41
N GLY A 109 17.69 -3.89 -5.19
CA GLY A 109 19.08 -3.68 -4.76
C GLY A 109 19.20 -2.70 -3.59
N VAL A 110 18.49 -1.57 -3.66
CA VAL A 110 18.46 -0.56 -2.59
C VAL A 110 17.82 -1.13 -1.32
N THR A 111 16.64 -1.76 -1.42
CA THR A 111 15.96 -2.36 -0.26
C THR A 111 16.76 -3.51 0.36
N ARG A 112 17.53 -4.25 -0.45
CA ARG A 112 18.45 -5.27 0.05
C ARG A 112 19.62 -4.66 0.83
N LEU A 113 20.12 -3.50 0.44
CA LEU A 113 21.13 -2.75 1.20
C LEU A 113 20.61 -2.38 2.60
N PHE A 114 19.31 -2.10 2.73
CA PHE A 114 18.61 -1.91 4.00
C PHE A 114 18.26 -3.22 4.74
N ARG A 115 18.83 -4.36 4.32
CA ARG A 115 18.66 -5.69 4.93
C ARG A 115 17.24 -6.26 4.89
N MET A 116 16.37 -5.78 3.99
CA MET A 116 15.07 -6.42 3.78
C MET A 116 15.25 -7.84 3.20
N PRO A 117 14.38 -8.81 3.54
CA PRO A 117 14.42 -10.15 2.97
C PRO A 117 14.11 -10.10 1.47
N LEU A 118 14.61 -11.08 0.72
CA LEU A 118 14.58 -11.07 -0.75
C LEU A 118 13.13 -11.02 -1.28
N GLY A 119 12.22 -11.77 -0.67
CA GLY A 119 10.80 -11.80 -1.05
C GLY A 119 10.14 -10.42 -0.95
N HIS A 120 10.33 -9.71 0.18
CA HIS A 120 9.80 -8.36 0.35
C HIS A 120 10.50 -7.35 -0.55
N SER A 121 11.83 -7.43 -0.70
CA SER A 121 12.60 -6.52 -1.56
C SER A 121 12.17 -6.61 -3.03
N LEU A 122 11.88 -7.83 -3.50
CA LEU A 122 11.39 -8.06 -4.87
C LEU A 122 9.95 -7.57 -5.02
N ALA A 123 9.08 -7.85 -4.05
CA ALA A 123 7.70 -7.36 -4.07
C ALA A 123 7.64 -5.83 -4.09
N THR A 124 8.43 -5.16 -3.25
CA THR A 124 8.56 -3.70 -3.25
C THR A 124 9.09 -3.18 -4.59
N GLY A 125 10.11 -3.84 -5.16
CA GLY A 125 10.65 -3.49 -6.48
C GLY A 125 9.62 -3.60 -7.61
N ILE A 126 8.77 -4.62 -7.58
CA ILE A 126 7.68 -4.80 -8.56
C ILE A 126 6.60 -3.74 -8.36
N CYS A 127 6.16 -3.49 -7.13
CA CYS A 127 5.11 -2.52 -6.82
C CYS A 127 5.50 -1.07 -7.17
N LEU A 128 6.79 -0.74 -7.11
CA LEU A 128 7.30 0.61 -7.39
C LEU A 128 7.89 0.77 -8.80
N ALA A 129 7.89 -0.29 -9.62
CA ALA A 129 8.43 -0.24 -10.98
C ALA A 129 7.61 0.64 -11.93
N GLN A 130 6.34 0.89 -11.62
CA GLN A 130 5.42 1.68 -12.43
C GLN A 130 5.98 3.06 -12.77
N ILE A 131 5.70 3.54 -13.98
CA ILE A 131 5.91 4.95 -14.31
C ILE A 131 4.77 5.76 -13.70
N GLY A 132 5.11 6.84 -13.00
CA GLY A 132 4.13 7.69 -12.33
C GLY A 132 3.33 8.55 -13.31
N GLU A 133 2.12 8.91 -12.89
CA GLU A 133 1.20 9.78 -13.65
C GLU A 133 1.79 11.16 -14.01
N PHE A 134 2.75 11.63 -13.23
CA PHE A 134 3.47 12.88 -13.47
C PHE A 134 4.32 12.87 -14.75
N SER A 135 4.74 11.70 -15.22
CA SER A 135 5.50 11.60 -16.46
C SER A 135 4.69 12.05 -17.68
N PHE A 136 3.36 11.90 -17.67
CA PHE A 136 2.48 12.40 -18.73
C PHE A 136 2.43 13.92 -18.78
N VAL A 137 2.33 14.56 -17.61
CA VAL A 137 2.31 16.02 -17.51
C VAL A 137 3.63 16.61 -18.03
N LEU A 138 4.76 16.01 -17.66
CA LEU A 138 6.08 16.42 -18.16
C LEU A 138 6.23 16.16 -19.66
N ALA A 139 5.73 15.04 -20.17
CA ALA A 139 5.73 14.73 -21.61
C ALA A 139 4.96 15.79 -22.41
N GLU A 140 3.77 16.17 -21.93
CA GLU A 140 2.93 17.16 -22.60
C GLU A 140 3.51 18.57 -22.55
N ILE A 141 4.10 18.98 -21.42
CA ILE A 141 4.84 20.26 -21.32
C ILE A 141 6.05 20.25 -22.28
N SER A 142 6.77 19.14 -22.36
CA SER A 142 7.93 19.01 -23.26
C SER A 142 7.51 19.07 -24.73
N ARG A 143 6.36 18.51 -25.08
CA ARG A 143 5.79 18.56 -26.43
C ARG A 143 5.30 19.97 -26.78
N SER A 144 4.59 20.63 -25.87
CA SER A 144 4.05 21.97 -26.10
C SER A 144 5.14 23.04 -26.23
N THR A 145 6.29 22.82 -25.58
CA THR A 145 7.49 23.66 -25.71
C THR A 145 8.43 23.24 -26.85
N GLN A 146 8.01 22.26 -27.69
CA GLN A 146 8.80 21.71 -28.81
C GLN A 146 10.18 21.15 -28.40
N LEU A 147 10.39 20.80 -27.13
CA LEU A 147 11.62 20.19 -26.64
C LEU A 147 11.78 18.73 -27.10
N ILE A 148 10.67 18.06 -27.40
CA ILE A 148 10.64 16.67 -27.88
C ILE A 148 9.87 16.58 -29.20
N SER A 149 10.27 15.63 -30.05
CA SER A 149 9.54 15.32 -31.28
C SER A 149 8.22 14.60 -30.99
N THR A 150 7.26 14.69 -31.91
CA THR A 150 5.99 13.96 -31.82
C THR A 150 6.21 12.44 -31.72
N HIS A 151 7.24 11.93 -32.39
CA HIS A 151 7.61 10.51 -32.32
C HIS A 151 8.05 10.09 -30.91
N LEU A 152 8.88 10.90 -30.23
CA LEU A 152 9.29 10.64 -28.85
C LEU A 152 8.13 10.77 -27.88
N PHE A 153 7.24 11.76 -28.09
CA PHE A 153 6.03 11.90 -27.30
C PHE A 153 5.14 10.64 -27.40
N ASP A 154 4.80 10.21 -28.62
CA ASP A 154 3.98 9.02 -28.85
C ASP A 154 4.62 7.76 -28.22
N LEU A 155 5.94 7.63 -28.31
CA LEU A 155 6.68 6.53 -27.67
C LEU A 155 6.59 6.60 -26.14
N MET A 156 6.81 7.76 -25.53
CA MET A 156 6.73 7.91 -24.06
C MET A 156 5.32 7.66 -23.54
N ILE A 157 4.28 8.19 -24.20
CA ILE A 157 2.89 7.94 -23.82
C ILE A 157 2.56 6.45 -23.92
N SER A 158 2.93 5.82 -25.04
CA SER A 158 2.70 4.39 -25.29
C SER A 158 3.35 3.49 -24.22
N VAL A 159 4.62 3.75 -23.92
CA VAL A 159 5.38 2.99 -22.91
C VAL A 159 4.83 3.23 -21.52
N THR A 160 4.41 4.46 -21.21
CA THR A 160 3.80 4.76 -19.91
C THR A 160 2.47 4.03 -19.75
N VAL A 161 1.57 4.07 -20.74
CA VAL A 161 0.30 3.35 -20.72
C VAL A 161 0.50 1.84 -20.63
N ALA A 162 1.43 1.28 -21.40
CA ALA A 162 1.78 -0.14 -21.32
C ALA A 162 2.29 -0.52 -19.92
N THR A 163 3.15 0.32 -19.33
CA THR A 163 3.66 0.11 -17.97
C THR A 163 2.53 0.15 -16.93
N LEU A 164 1.63 1.14 -17.02
CA LEU A 164 0.45 1.22 -16.15
C LEU A 164 -0.35 -0.08 -16.24
N PHE A 165 -0.73 -0.49 -17.46
CA PHE A 165 -1.56 -1.68 -17.68
C PHE A 165 -0.90 -2.95 -17.14
N ILE A 166 0.38 -3.18 -17.49
CA ILE A 166 1.15 -4.36 -17.06
C ILE A 166 1.31 -4.39 -15.53
N THR A 167 1.51 -3.23 -14.89
CA THR A 167 1.75 -3.17 -13.43
C THR A 167 0.56 -3.69 -12.63
N HIS A 168 -0.68 -3.44 -13.06
CA HIS A 168 -1.89 -3.97 -12.38
C HIS A 168 -1.84 -5.50 -12.24
N TYR A 169 -1.33 -6.21 -13.25
CA TYR A 169 -1.14 -7.66 -13.21
C TYR A 169 0.08 -8.07 -12.38
N LEU A 170 1.18 -7.33 -12.52
CA LEU A 170 2.43 -7.58 -11.79
C LEU A 170 2.24 -7.46 -10.26
N VAL A 171 1.51 -6.45 -9.78
CA VAL A 171 1.24 -6.25 -8.35
C VAL A 171 0.44 -7.40 -7.75
N SER A 172 -0.55 -7.91 -8.49
CA SER A 172 -1.31 -9.11 -8.08
C SER A 172 -0.41 -10.36 -8.00
N PHE A 173 0.61 -10.44 -8.86
CA PHE A 173 1.58 -11.54 -8.85
C PHE A 173 2.67 -11.35 -7.78
N ALA A 174 3.04 -10.11 -7.45
CA ALA A 174 4.09 -9.79 -6.49
C ALA A 174 3.83 -10.37 -5.09
N SER A 175 2.58 -10.38 -4.64
CA SER A 175 2.19 -11.00 -3.36
C SER A 175 2.43 -12.52 -3.35
N LYS A 176 2.14 -13.19 -4.47
CA LYS A 176 2.40 -14.64 -4.64
C LYS A 176 3.89 -14.95 -4.75
N VAL A 177 4.64 -14.11 -5.46
CA VAL A 177 6.10 -14.23 -5.60
C VAL A 177 6.78 -14.01 -4.25
N SER A 178 6.35 -13.04 -3.45
CA SER A 178 6.90 -12.84 -2.10
C SER A 178 6.75 -14.10 -1.23
N GLY A 179 5.58 -14.75 -1.29
CA GLY A 179 5.33 -16.00 -0.54
C GLY A 179 6.14 -17.19 -1.05
N TYR A 180 6.36 -17.29 -2.37
CA TYR A 180 7.14 -18.38 -2.96
C TYR A 180 8.65 -18.19 -2.76
N VAL A 181 9.15 -16.97 -2.92
CA VAL A 181 10.56 -16.61 -2.74
C VAL A 181 10.96 -16.66 -1.26
N GLY A 182 10.06 -16.27 -0.34
CA GLY A 182 10.29 -16.46 1.10
C GLY A 182 10.46 -17.94 1.48
N ARG A 183 9.76 -18.86 0.79
CA ARG A 183 9.91 -20.31 1.00
C ARG A 183 11.20 -20.90 0.41
N LEU A 184 11.74 -20.32 -0.66
CA LEU A 184 12.95 -20.80 -1.36
C LEU A 184 14.25 -20.20 -0.81
N PHE A 185 14.19 -18.96 -0.34
CA PHE A 185 15.29 -18.27 0.34
C PHE A 185 14.79 -17.80 1.71
N PRO A 186 14.61 -18.73 2.66
CA PRO A 186 14.34 -18.35 4.04
C PRO A 186 15.50 -17.45 4.48
N SER A 187 15.19 -16.20 4.78
CA SER A 187 16.12 -15.36 5.52
C SER A 187 16.36 -16.06 6.86
N SER A 188 17.59 -16.13 7.35
CA SER A 188 17.91 -16.68 8.68
C SER A 188 17.21 -15.96 9.85
N ALA A 189 16.35 -14.97 9.57
CA ALA A 189 15.40 -14.37 10.50
C ALA A 189 14.04 -15.11 10.58
N GLU A 190 13.79 -16.08 9.70
CA GLU A 190 12.60 -16.95 9.68
C GLU A 190 12.92 -18.40 10.13
N GLU A 191 14.11 -18.63 10.71
CA GLU A 191 14.47 -19.91 11.35
C GLU A 191 13.72 -20.05 12.69
N GLY A 192 12.46 -20.51 12.60
CA GLY A 192 11.67 -20.82 13.79
C GLY A 192 10.36 -21.56 13.58
N ILE A 193 10.03 -22.01 12.36
CA ILE A 193 8.78 -22.73 12.12
C ILE A 193 9.08 -24.15 11.63
N ASP A 194 9.23 -25.06 12.59
CA ASP A 194 9.08 -26.50 12.37
C ASP A 194 7.73 -26.77 11.67
N PRO A 195 7.67 -27.66 10.66
CA PRO A 195 6.42 -28.02 10.00
C PRO A 195 5.37 -28.48 11.03
N ILE A 196 4.28 -27.72 11.09
CA ILE A 196 3.23 -27.75 12.11
C ILE A 196 2.68 -29.18 12.27
N HIS A 197 3.02 -29.83 13.38
CA HIS A 197 2.20 -30.91 13.92
C HIS A 197 0.86 -30.31 14.37
N LYS A 198 -0.24 -30.96 13.98
CA LYS A 198 -1.64 -30.56 14.22
C LYS A 198 -1.84 -29.88 15.59
N LEU A 199 -2.48 -28.72 15.56
CA LEU A 199 -2.78 -27.82 16.69
C LEU A 199 -3.91 -28.31 17.62
N SER A 200 -3.96 -29.62 17.86
CA SER A 200 -5.00 -30.22 18.68
C SER A 200 -4.91 -29.75 20.13
N GLY A 201 -5.91 -28.96 20.56
CA GLY A 201 -6.07 -28.52 21.96
C GLY A 201 -5.46 -27.17 22.32
N CYS A 202 -4.92 -26.41 21.35
CA CYS A 202 -4.35 -25.08 21.60
C CYS A 202 -5.39 -23.96 21.47
N ILE A 203 -5.17 -22.83 22.13
CA ILE A 203 -5.93 -21.60 21.95
C ILE A 203 -5.21 -20.71 20.94
N VAL A 204 -5.92 -20.26 19.90
CA VAL A 204 -5.37 -19.36 18.89
C VAL A 204 -5.71 -17.92 19.26
N ILE A 205 -4.71 -17.05 19.36
CA ILE A 205 -4.88 -15.60 19.56
C ILE A 205 -4.54 -14.89 18.26
N ILE A 206 -5.40 -13.97 17.82
CA ILE A 206 -5.19 -13.13 16.64
C ILE A 206 -4.97 -11.68 17.11
N GLY A 207 -3.78 -11.16 16.81
CA GLY A 207 -3.30 -9.86 17.26
C GLY A 207 -2.67 -9.90 18.66
N PHE A 208 -1.54 -9.21 18.82
CA PHE A 208 -0.76 -9.09 20.05
C PHE A 208 -0.64 -7.63 20.52
N GLY A 209 -1.76 -6.91 20.42
CA GLY A 209 -1.92 -5.57 21.01
C GLY A 209 -2.11 -5.64 22.54
N PRO A 210 -2.42 -4.52 23.21
CA PRO A 210 -2.62 -4.49 24.66
C PRO A 210 -3.62 -5.54 25.17
N ALA A 211 -4.74 -5.71 24.45
CA ALA A 211 -5.74 -6.74 24.76
C ALA A 211 -5.21 -8.16 24.54
N GLY A 212 -4.55 -8.41 23.39
CA GLY A 212 -3.92 -9.71 23.08
C GLY A 212 -2.86 -10.12 24.10
N LYS A 213 -2.03 -9.17 24.55
CA LYS A 213 -1.03 -9.37 25.60
C LYS A 213 -1.66 -9.75 26.93
N ALA A 214 -2.71 -9.04 27.35
CA ALA A 214 -3.40 -9.33 28.60
C ALA A 214 -4.01 -10.75 28.59
N VAL A 215 -4.67 -11.13 27.49
CA VAL A 215 -5.25 -12.47 27.34
C VAL A 215 -4.15 -13.55 27.30
N ALA A 216 -3.09 -13.33 26.53
CA ALA A 216 -1.99 -14.28 26.43
C ALA A 216 -1.31 -14.52 27.79
N GLN A 217 -1.08 -13.46 28.57
CA GLN A 217 -0.49 -13.57 29.90
C GLN A 217 -1.34 -14.40 30.85
N GLU A 218 -2.66 -14.22 30.84
CA GLU A 218 -3.55 -14.95 31.73
C GLU A 218 -3.65 -16.43 31.34
N LEU A 219 -3.80 -16.71 30.03
CA LEU A 219 -3.85 -18.07 29.52
C LEU A 219 -2.54 -18.84 29.75
N LEU A 220 -1.39 -18.17 29.69
CA LEU A 220 -0.09 -18.76 30.02
C LEU A 220 0.02 -19.12 31.50
N LYS A 221 -0.48 -18.26 32.42
CA LYS A 221 -0.50 -18.58 33.86
C LYS A 221 -1.34 -19.81 34.16
N ASP A 222 -2.44 -19.96 33.44
CA ASP A 222 -3.34 -21.12 33.55
C ASP A 222 -2.79 -22.39 32.86
N GLY A 223 -1.59 -22.33 32.28
CA GLY A 223 -0.92 -23.48 31.65
C GLY A 223 -1.50 -23.89 30.29
N HIS A 224 -2.27 -23.01 29.64
CA HIS A 224 -2.80 -23.31 28.31
C HIS A 224 -1.73 -23.21 27.23
N SER A 225 -1.79 -24.09 26.24
CA SER A 225 -0.98 -23.98 25.02
C SER A 225 -1.59 -22.95 24.08
N ILE A 226 -0.79 -21.95 23.70
CA ILE A 226 -1.24 -20.80 22.90
C ILE A 226 -0.48 -20.76 21.57
N VAL A 227 -1.20 -20.44 20.50
CA VAL A 227 -0.60 -20.00 19.23
C VAL A 227 -1.07 -18.59 18.90
N LEU A 228 -0.13 -17.73 18.54
CA LEU A 228 -0.40 -16.35 18.17
C LEU A 228 -0.27 -16.16 16.66
N ILE A 229 -1.24 -15.48 16.05
CA ILE A 229 -1.17 -14.95 14.67
C ILE A 229 -1.05 -13.43 14.77
N GLU A 230 0.04 -12.87 14.27
CA GLU A 230 0.32 -11.43 14.32
C GLU A 230 0.90 -10.94 12.99
N MET A 231 0.48 -9.77 12.52
CA MET A 231 0.97 -9.19 11.28
C MET A 231 2.19 -8.28 11.50
N ASN A 232 2.30 -7.68 12.69
CA ASN A 232 3.44 -6.83 13.06
C ASN A 232 4.61 -7.69 13.58
N THR A 233 5.73 -7.67 12.85
CA THR A 233 6.92 -8.45 13.17
C THR A 233 7.50 -8.14 14.55
N ASN A 234 7.48 -6.87 14.98
CA ASN A 234 8.04 -6.48 16.28
C ASN A 234 7.24 -7.07 17.44
N THR A 235 5.90 -7.05 17.35
CA THR A 235 5.05 -7.64 18.39
C THR A 235 5.03 -9.17 18.33
N ALA A 236 5.26 -9.75 17.15
CA ALA A 236 5.47 -11.18 17.00
C ALA A 236 6.77 -11.64 17.69
N ASP A 237 7.87 -10.90 17.53
CA ASP A 237 9.15 -11.19 18.19
C ASP A 237 9.04 -11.10 19.71
N GLU A 238 8.30 -10.10 20.22
CA GLU A 238 8.00 -9.99 21.66
C GLU A 238 7.25 -11.21 22.19
N ALA A 239 6.26 -11.71 21.46
CA ALA A 239 5.50 -12.91 21.86
C ALA A 239 6.37 -14.17 21.81
N ALA A 240 7.21 -14.31 20.79
CA ALA A 240 8.16 -15.42 20.68
C ALA A 240 9.16 -15.42 21.84
N ALA A 241 9.65 -14.24 22.27
CA ALA A 241 10.51 -14.10 23.44
C ALA A 241 9.81 -14.51 24.76
N MET A 242 8.49 -14.44 24.81
CA MET A 242 7.68 -14.95 25.93
C MET A 242 7.43 -16.47 25.86
N GLY A 243 8.01 -17.17 24.88
CA GLY A 243 7.80 -18.61 24.67
C GLY A 243 6.45 -18.95 24.02
N ILE A 244 5.73 -17.96 23.47
CA ILE A 244 4.48 -18.18 22.76
C ILE A 244 4.81 -18.58 21.32
N ARG A 245 4.23 -19.70 20.87
CA ARG A 245 4.36 -20.11 19.46
C ARG A 245 3.66 -19.08 18.58
N THR A 246 4.43 -18.39 17.73
CA THR A 246 3.96 -17.22 16.98
C THR A 246 4.09 -17.42 15.48
N VAL A 247 3.09 -16.98 14.72
CA VAL A 247 3.00 -17.08 13.28
C VAL A 247 2.76 -15.70 12.72
N ILE A 248 3.66 -15.25 11.84
CA ILE A 248 3.55 -13.94 11.23
C ILE A 248 2.60 -14.04 10.02
N GLY A 249 1.47 -13.35 10.05
CA GLY A 249 0.47 -13.48 9.00
C GLY A 249 -0.81 -12.67 9.19
N ASP A 250 -1.52 -12.47 8.08
CA ASP A 250 -2.85 -11.84 8.07
C ASP A 250 -3.94 -12.89 8.30
N ALA A 251 -4.56 -12.86 9.47
CA ALA A 251 -5.62 -13.79 9.86
C ALA A 251 -6.89 -13.70 8.99
N ARG A 252 -7.01 -12.70 8.10
CA ARG A 252 -8.09 -12.64 7.09
C ARG A 252 -7.84 -13.60 5.92
N GLN A 253 -6.61 -14.08 5.73
CA GLN A 253 -6.29 -15.01 4.67
C GLN A 253 -6.61 -16.45 5.09
N LEU A 254 -7.61 -17.04 4.44
CA LEU A 254 -8.08 -18.40 4.74
C LEU A 254 -6.97 -19.45 4.61
N THR A 255 -5.98 -19.24 3.74
CA THR A 255 -4.81 -20.12 3.57
C THR A 255 -4.00 -20.23 4.86
N ILE A 256 -3.74 -19.11 5.54
CA ILE A 256 -2.99 -19.09 6.80
C ILE A 256 -3.76 -19.84 7.90
N LEU A 257 -5.07 -19.64 7.99
CA LEU A 257 -5.91 -20.32 8.97
C LEU A 257 -5.98 -21.85 8.75
N LYS A 258 -6.01 -22.28 7.47
CA LYS A 258 -6.03 -23.69 7.10
C LYS A 258 -4.69 -24.37 7.32
N ASP A 259 -3.59 -23.73 6.94
CA ASP A 259 -2.23 -24.24 7.16
C ASP A 259 -1.93 -24.42 8.66
N LEU A 260 -2.53 -23.57 9.51
CA LEU A 260 -2.47 -23.69 10.97
C LEU A 260 -3.45 -24.72 11.55
N GLY A 261 -4.38 -25.27 10.76
CA GLY A 261 -5.39 -26.19 11.29
C GLY A 261 -6.23 -25.56 12.41
N VAL A 262 -6.58 -24.27 12.28
CA VAL A 262 -7.39 -23.51 13.26
C VAL A 262 -8.73 -24.21 13.56
N GLU A 263 -9.23 -25.01 12.63
CA GLU A 263 -10.39 -25.90 12.80
C GLU A 263 -10.27 -26.89 13.97
N SER A 264 -9.04 -27.22 14.39
CA SER A 264 -8.75 -28.11 15.51
C SER A 264 -8.40 -27.38 16.81
N ALA A 265 -8.46 -26.05 16.82
CA ALA A 265 -8.20 -25.23 17.99
C ALA A 265 -9.33 -25.35 19.02
N ARG A 266 -8.97 -25.26 20.31
CA ARG A 266 -9.92 -25.28 21.42
C ARG A 266 -10.76 -24.00 21.48
N ALA A 267 -10.15 -22.88 21.14
CA ALA A 267 -10.80 -21.58 21.08
C ALA A 267 -9.98 -20.64 20.18
N VAL A 268 -10.65 -19.62 19.64
CA VAL A 268 -10.02 -18.53 18.89
C VAL A 268 -10.38 -17.21 19.59
N VAL A 269 -9.37 -16.45 19.96
CA VAL A 269 -9.51 -15.11 20.56
C VAL A 269 -9.04 -14.08 19.55
N ILE A 270 -9.93 -13.17 19.17
CA ILE A 270 -9.62 -12.09 18.24
C ILE A 270 -9.46 -10.81 19.05
N THR A 271 -8.26 -10.23 19.02
CA THR A 271 -7.94 -8.99 19.78
C THR A 271 -7.48 -7.84 18.89
N VAL A 272 -7.60 -8.02 17.57
CA VAL A 272 -7.42 -6.91 16.63
C VAL A 272 -8.56 -5.91 16.79
N PRO A 273 -8.27 -4.61 16.94
CA PRO A 273 -9.32 -3.61 17.00
C PRO A 273 -10.13 -3.63 15.71
N GLU A 274 -11.47 -3.66 15.81
CA GLU A 274 -12.33 -3.44 14.67
C GLU A 274 -12.03 -2.05 14.09
N PRO A 275 -11.78 -1.91 12.77
CA PRO A 275 -11.58 -0.60 12.15
C PRO A 275 -12.80 0.33 12.25
N ILE A 276 -13.95 -0.15 12.74
CA ILE A 276 -15.23 0.56 12.73
C ILE A 276 -15.65 1.04 14.14
N THR A 277 -15.02 0.57 15.22
CA THR A 277 -15.51 0.90 16.57
C THR A 277 -14.37 1.27 17.51
N THR A 278 -13.85 2.49 17.37
CA THR A 278 -13.14 3.17 18.47
C THR A 278 -13.33 4.68 18.40
N GLN A 279 -14.54 5.15 18.74
CA GLN A 279 -14.74 6.50 19.28
C GLN A 279 -15.84 6.46 20.35
N HIS A 280 -15.41 6.56 21.60
CA HIS A 280 -16.07 7.38 22.60
C HIS A 280 -15.06 8.43 23.06
#